data_AF-A0A2N6CTQ6-F1
#
_entry.id   AF-A0A2N6CTQ6-F1
#
_cell.length_a   1.000
_cell.length_b   1.000
_cell.length_c   1.000
_cell.angle_alpha   90.00
_cell.angle_beta   90.00
_cell.angle_gamma   90.00
#
_symmetry.space_group_name_H-M   'P 1'
#
loop_
_entity.id
_entity.type
_entity.pdbx_description
1 polymer ?
#
loop_
_entity_poly.entity_id
_entity_poly.type
_entity_poly.pdbx_seq_one_letter_code
_entity_poly.pdbx_strand_id
1 'polypeptide(L)'
;MSELHFSDEQLNAFIDHELSQAEQLEILQAAADSDPLRSRLVQLQYLKALTRAAYPLTGQPSRQQTRAWTGGGFTRYLAAAAMGALSLFAVHSMTDQAPSGATSAQKPLASLDRMQQAQTRVVFHISSDNRDDAALLLDQVELVLKEHRASGRPLRLEVVANNQGLRLMQRNRSPFPERIRQLSETYPNLVFAACGSTLERLTKATGEQIQILPEAVIIRSGVSYITRRQQTGWAYIKV
;
A
#
# COMPACT_ATOMS: atom_id res chain seq x y z
N MET A 1 21.78 -5.02 38.84
CA MET A 1 20.82 -4.78 37.76
C MET A 1 21.03 -5.91 36.78
N SER A 2 20.14 -6.90 36.80
CA SER A 2 20.31 -8.15 36.06
C SER A 2 20.14 -7.85 34.57
N GLU A 3 21.19 -8.05 33.78
CA GLU A 3 21.09 -8.04 32.32
C GLU A 3 20.16 -9.20 31.91
N LEU A 4 18.91 -8.88 31.53
CA LEU A 4 18.05 -9.82 30.85
C LEU A 4 18.63 -10.05 29.46
N HIS A 5 19.45 -11.10 29.35
CA HIS A 5 20.12 -11.47 28.11
C HIS A 5 19.18 -12.34 27.28
N PHE A 6 18.39 -11.73 26.40
CA PHE A 6 17.58 -12.47 25.42
C PHE A 6 18.50 -13.22 24.44
N SER A 7 18.16 -14.47 24.14
CA SER A 7 18.90 -15.24 23.14
C SER A 7 18.55 -14.79 21.72
N ASP A 8 19.44 -15.03 20.76
CA ASP A 8 19.17 -14.68 19.35
C ASP A 8 17.94 -15.43 18.82
N GLU A 9 17.65 -16.65 19.30
CA GLU A 9 16.45 -17.41 18.94
C GLU A 9 15.18 -16.69 19.43
N GLN A 10 15.18 -16.16 20.66
CA GLN A 10 14.04 -15.39 21.18
C GLN A 10 13.83 -14.09 20.39
N LEU A 11 14.92 -13.41 20.02
CA LEU A 11 14.83 -12.20 19.20
C LEU A 11 14.33 -12.51 17.78
N ASN A 12 14.79 -13.60 17.16
CA ASN A 12 14.27 -14.02 15.85
C ASN A 12 12.80 -14.44 15.93
N ALA A 13 12.40 -15.22 16.95
CA ALA A 13 11.00 -15.59 17.19
C ALA A 13 10.11 -14.35 17.42
N PHE A 14 10.62 -13.33 18.10
CA PHE A 14 9.94 -12.04 18.23
C PHE A 14 9.76 -11.35 16.86
N ILE A 15 10.79 -11.32 16.01
CA ILE A 15 10.73 -10.77 14.64
C ILE A 15 9.83 -11.60 13.70
N ASP A 16 9.68 -12.89 13.95
CA ASP A 16 8.81 -13.81 13.21
C ASP A 16 7.37 -13.88 13.77
N HIS A 17 7.08 -13.17 14.87
CA HIS A 17 5.80 -13.18 15.59
C HIS A 17 5.39 -14.55 16.16
N GLU A 18 6.37 -15.37 16.53
CA GLU A 18 6.15 -16.73 17.06
C GLU A 18 6.13 -16.80 18.60
N LEU A 19 6.35 -15.68 19.28
CA LEU A 19 6.27 -15.59 20.75
C LEU A 19 4.85 -15.31 21.25
N SER A 20 4.53 -15.73 22.48
CA SER A 20 3.26 -15.39 23.15
C SER A 20 3.16 -13.88 23.44
N GLN A 21 1.94 -13.38 23.67
CA GLN A 21 1.74 -11.94 23.97
C GLN A 21 2.51 -11.48 25.22
N ALA A 22 2.63 -12.34 26.24
CA ALA A 22 3.36 -12.02 27.46
C ALA A 22 4.87 -11.86 27.19
N GLU A 23 5.46 -12.78 26.43
CA GLU A 23 6.89 -12.74 26.07
C GLU A 23 7.22 -11.59 25.11
N GLN A 24 6.31 -11.26 24.18
CA GLN A 24 6.46 -10.09 23.31
C GLN A 24 6.49 -8.79 24.13
N LEU A 25 5.63 -8.66 25.14
CA LEU A 25 5.60 -7.49 26.02
C LEU A 25 6.89 -7.37 26.85
N GLU A 26 7.45 -8.49 27.30
CA GLU A 26 8.72 -8.51 28.04
C GLU A 26 9.89 -7.99 27.20
N ILE A 27 10.01 -8.45 25.95
CA ILE A 27 11.04 -7.96 25.02
C ILE A 27 10.83 -6.48 24.70
N LEU A 28 9.59 -6.03 24.50
CA LEU A 28 9.29 -4.63 24.22
C LEU A 28 9.62 -3.71 25.40
N GLN A 29 9.31 -4.14 26.63
CA GLN A 29 9.67 -3.40 27.84
C GLN A 29 11.19 -3.33 28.00
N ALA A 30 11.89 -4.46 27.86
CA ALA A 30 13.34 -4.46 27.93
C ALA A 30 14.01 -3.61 26.83
N ALA A 31 13.42 -3.57 25.62
CA ALA A 31 13.88 -2.72 24.54
C ALA A 31 13.58 -1.23 24.78
N ALA A 32 12.60 -0.87 25.61
CA ALA A 32 12.38 0.53 26.02
C ALA A 32 13.54 1.05 26.89
N ASP A 33 14.20 0.16 27.63
CA ASP A 33 15.23 0.54 28.59
C ASP A 33 16.67 0.28 28.10
N SER A 34 16.86 -0.41 26.97
CA SER A 34 18.20 -0.78 26.47
C SER A 34 18.44 -0.44 24.99
N ASP A 35 19.32 0.53 24.74
CA ASP A 35 19.84 0.87 23.41
C ASP A 35 20.48 -0.29 22.64
N PRO A 36 21.31 -1.17 23.26
CA PRO A 36 21.91 -2.28 22.51
C PRO A 36 20.87 -3.29 22.02
N LEU A 37 19.83 -3.57 22.80
CA LEU A 37 18.76 -4.49 22.41
C LEU A 37 17.91 -3.90 21.28
N ARG A 38 17.56 -2.61 21.36
CA ARG A 38 16.88 -1.91 20.26
C ARG A 38 17.67 -2.00 18.96
N SER A 39 18.96 -1.71 19.05
CA SER A 39 19.86 -1.74 17.90
C SER A 39 19.92 -3.15 17.30
N ARG A 40 19.99 -4.19 18.14
CA ARG A 40 19.98 -5.59 17.72
C ARG A 40 18.67 -5.98 17.02
N LEU A 41 17.52 -5.60 17.57
CA LEU A 41 16.21 -5.85 16.97
C LEU A 41 16.08 -5.22 15.59
N VAL A 42 16.50 -3.96 15.44
CA VAL A 42 16.50 -3.25 14.15
C VAL A 42 17.43 -3.94 13.14
N GLN A 43 18.62 -4.38 13.57
CA GLN A 43 19.54 -5.13 12.71
C GLN A 43 18.93 -6.43 12.20
N LEU A 44 18.27 -7.20 13.06
CA LEU A 44 17.63 -8.46 12.67
C LEU A 44 16.47 -8.23 11.69
N GLN A 45 15.64 -7.21 11.93
CA GLN A 45 14.58 -6.82 10.98
C GLN A 45 15.16 -6.41 9.62
N TYR A 46 16.21 -5.60 9.62
CA TYR A 46 16.88 -5.16 8.40
C TYR A 46 17.47 -6.34 7.63
N LEU A 47 18.17 -7.25 8.31
CA LEU A 47 18.73 -8.45 7.70
C LEU A 47 17.64 -9.33 7.08
N LYS A 48 16.54 -9.59 7.80
CA LYS A 48 15.39 -10.34 7.29
C LYS A 48 14.75 -9.69 6.06
N ALA A 49 14.66 -8.36 6.04
CA ALA A 49 14.14 -7.63 4.89
C ALA A 49 15.06 -7.77 3.66
N LEU A 50 16.38 -7.65 3.85
CA LEU A 50 17.37 -7.82 2.79
C LEU A 50 17.38 -9.25 2.22
N THR A 51 17.38 -10.27 3.09
CA THR A 51 17.41 -11.66 2.65
C THR A 51 16.16 -12.02 1.85
N ARG A 52 14.97 -11.58 2.31
CA ARG A 52 13.71 -11.77 1.59
C ARG A 52 13.69 -11.06 0.24
N ALA A 53 14.31 -9.88 0.14
CA ALA A 53 14.42 -9.14 -1.11
C ALA A 53 15.37 -9.83 -2.10
N ALA A 54 16.49 -10.36 -1.63
CA ALA A 54 17.45 -11.09 -2.45
C ALA A 54 16.95 -12.48 -2.88
N TYR A 55 16.19 -13.15 -2.01
CA TYR A 55 15.60 -14.46 -2.24
C TYR A 55 14.09 -14.40 -2.07
N PRO A 56 13.35 -13.87 -3.07
CA PRO A 56 11.91 -13.91 -3.04
C PRO A 56 11.47 -15.38 -3.00
N LEU A 57 10.76 -15.77 -1.95
CA LEU A 57 10.11 -17.08 -1.86
C LEU A 57 9.10 -17.19 -3.00
N THR A 58 9.52 -17.73 -4.14
CA THR A 58 8.64 -18.13 -5.22
C THR A 58 7.86 -19.35 -4.74
N GLY A 59 6.71 -19.09 -4.10
CA GLY A 59 5.77 -20.12 -3.71
C GLY A 59 5.21 -20.83 -4.94
N GLN A 60 5.44 -22.14 -4.96
CA GLN A 60 4.70 -23.22 -5.63
C GLN A 60 4.19 -22.98 -7.06
N PRO A 61 4.54 -23.84 -8.04
CA PRO A 61 3.78 -23.88 -9.27
C PRO A 61 2.32 -24.11 -8.87
N SER A 62 1.46 -23.15 -9.21
CA SER A 62 0.02 -23.37 -9.22
C SER A 62 -0.18 -24.72 -9.91
N ARG A 63 -0.81 -25.68 -9.22
CA ARG A 63 -1.25 -26.93 -9.81
C ARG A 63 -2.23 -26.54 -10.92
N GLN A 64 -1.70 -26.28 -12.10
CA GLN A 64 -2.48 -26.04 -13.29
C GLN A 64 -3.27 -27.33 -13.48
N GLN A 65 -4.56 -27.22 -13.23
CA GLN A 65 -5.53 -28.22 -13.61
C GLN A 65 -5.41 -28.30 -15.13
N THR A 66 -4.64 -29.29 -15.60
CA THR A 66 -4.51 -29.57 -17.01
C THR A 66 -5.88 -30.01 -17.50
N ARG A 67 -6.61 -29.07 -18.10
CA ARG A 67 -7.69 -29.41 -19.01
C ARG A 67 -7.03 -30.22 -20.13
N ALA A 68 -7.27 -31.52 -20.12
CA ALA A 68 -6.90 -32.41 -21.20
C ALA A 68 -7.55 -31.90 -22.49
N TRP A 69 -6.75 -31.30 -23.36
CA TRP A 69 -7.13 -31.07 -24.74
C TRP A 69 -6.38 -32.09 -25.59
N THR A 70 -7.09 -33.16 -25.89
CA THR A 70 -6.72 -34.15 -26.89
C THR A 70 -6.88 -33.52 -28.26
N GLY A 71 -5.81 -33.45 -29.04
CA GLY A 71 -5.93 -33.06 -30.45
C GLY A 71 -4.62 -32.76 -31.14
N GLY A 72 -4.01 -33.79 -31.73
CA GLY A 72 -3.33 -33.71 -33.02
C GLY A 72 -1.99 -32.97 -33.08
N GLY A 73 -0.90 -33.74 -32.99
CA GLY A 73 0.41 -33.26 -33.38
C GLY A 73 0.55 -33.11 -34.90
N PHE A 74 1.30 -32.10 -35.31
CA PHE A 74 2.35 -32.16 -36.33
C PHE A 74 3.16 -30.87 -36.24
N THR A 75 4.42 -30.88 -36.67
CA THR A 75 5.41 -29.77 -36.68
C THR A 75 6.17 -29.50 -35.37
N ARG A 76 6.91 -30.52 -34.93
CA ARG A 76 8.29 -30.34 -34.41
C ARG A 76 9.25 -30.54 -35.59
N TYR A 77 10.49 -30.04 -35.48
CA TYR A 77 11.54 -29.88 -36.51
C TYR A 77 11.32 -28.60 -37.34
N LEU A 78 12.14 -27.54 -37.32
CA LEU A 78 13.61 -27.39 -37.41
C LEU A 78 13.94 -26.01 -36.75
N ALA A 79 15.09 -25.64 -36.19
CA ALA A 79 16.47 -26.10 -36.31
C ALA A 79 17.24 -25.66 -35.06
N ALA A 80 18.06 -26.56 -34.52
CA ALA A 80 19.18 -26.22 -33.65
C ALA A 80 20.43 -25.97 -34.51
N ALA A 81 21.35 -25.18 -33.96
CA ALA A 81 22.75 -24.99 -34.34
C ALA A 81 23.07 -24.01 -35.49
N ALA A 82 23.52 -22.81 -35.12
CA ALA A 82 24.64 -22.13 -35.77
C ALA A 82 25.31 -21.11 -34.82
N MET A 83 26.56 -21.43 -34.46
CA MET A 83 27.68 -20.52 -34.20
C MET A 83 27.74 -19.76 -32.87
N GLY A 84 28.38 -20.40 -31.90
CA GLY A 84 29.34 -19.70 -31.05
C GLY A 84 30.60 -19.38 -31.85
N ALA A 85 30.93 -18.09 -31.95
CA ALA A 85 32.26 -17.55 -32.20
C ALA A 85 32.12 -16.02 -32.34
N LEU A 86 32.31 -15.29 -31.23
CA LEU A 86 32.82 -13.90 -31.19
C LEU A 86 33.03 -13.44 -29.73
N SER A 87 33.44 -14.36 -28.86
CA SER A 87 34.13 -14.07 -27.60
C SER A 87 35.62 -14.03 -27.91
N LEU A 88 36.20 -12.83 -28.03
CA LEU A 88 37.64 -12.46 -27.96
C LEU A 88 37.93 -11.28 -28.91
N PHE A 89 37.44 -10.06 -28.64
CA PHE A 89 38.02 -8.80 -29.19
C PHE A 89 37.48 -7.54 -28.48
N ALA A 90 37.50 -7.51 -27.14
CA ALA A 90 37.22 -6.28 -26.39
C ALA A 90 38.09 -6.13 -25.13
N VAL A 91 39.29 -6.73 -25.14
CA VAL A 91 40.32 -6.56 -24.11
C VAL A 91 41.56 -5.99 -24.78
N HIS A 92 41.50 -4.73 -25.19
CA HIS A 92 42.63 -3.79 -25.12
C HIS A 92 42.22 -2.45 -25.72
N SER A 93 41.71 -1.55 -24.88
CA SER A 93 41.86 -0.11 -25.08
C SER A 93 41.67 0.56 -23.73
N MET A 94 42.79 0.96 -23.12
CA MET A 94 42.95 2.19 -22.33
C MET A 94 42.09 2.24 -21.04
N THR A 95 42.60 1.94 -19.84
CA THR A 95 43.72 2.62 -19.14
C THR A 95 43.84 4.08 -19.54
N ASP A 96 42.97 4.93 -19.01
CA ASP A 96 43.39 6.04 -18.16
C ASP A 96 42.17 6.82 -17.62
N GLN A 97 42.34 7.34 -16.40
CA GLN A 97 41.49 8.28 -15.64
C GLN A 97 40.48 7.68 -14.65
N ALA A 98 41.01 7.49 -13.44
CA ALA A 98 40.25 7.63 -12.20
C ALA A 98 39.75 9.08 -12.03
N PRO A 99 38.60 9.27 -11.37
CA PRO A 99 38.42 10.38 -10.45
C PRO A 99 38.39 9.84 -9.03
N SER A 100 39.48 10.08 -8.30
CA SER A 100 39.44 10.15 -6.84
C SER A 100 38.56 11.34 -6.45
N GLY A 101 37.35 11.04 -5.98
CA GLY A 101 36.46 11.99 -5.34
C GLY A 101 35.94 11.39 -4.05
N ALA A 102 36.70 11.57 -2.98
CA ALA A 102 36.22 11.32 -1.63
C ALA A 102 35.06 12.27 -1.30
N THR A 103 34.04 11.70 -0.67
CA THR A 103 33.13 12.37 0.28
C THR A 103 32.25 13.49 -0.26
N SER A 104 31.01 13.13 -0.60
CA SER A 104 29.86 13.79 0.03
C SER A 104 28.72 12.79 0.23
N ALA A 105 28.79 12.05 1.35
CA ALA A 105 27.62 11.45 2.00
C ALA A 105 26.75 12.57 2.60
N GLN A 106 26.35 13.55 1.78
CA GLN A 106 25.47 14.64 2.14
C GLN A 106 24.42 14.76 1.04
N LYS A 107 23.39 13.92 1.11
CA LYS A 107 22.00 14.31 0.84
C LYS A 107 20.99 13.25 1.29
N PRO A 108 20.90 12.92 2.60
CA PRO A 108 19.62 12.47 3.15
C PRO A 108 18.59 13.62 3.22
N LEU A 109 19.04 14.89 3.23
CA LEU A 109 18.15 16.04 3.38
C LEU A 109 17.42 16.44 2.10
N ALA A 110 18.04 16.33 0.91
CA ALA A 110 17.34 16.68 -0.34
C ALA A 110 16.36 15.60 -0.83
N SER A 111 16.53 14.34 -0.40
CA SER A 111 15.52 13.31 -0.61
C SER A 111 14.32 13.54 0.31
N LEU A 112 14.53 14.00 1.54
CA LEU A 112 13.46 14.45 2.43
C LEU A 112 12.71 15.67 1.85
N ASP A 113 13.41 16.68 1.34
CA ASP A 113 12.76 17.83 0.67
C ASP A 113 11.98 17.43 -0.58
N ARG A 114 12.49 16.47 -1.38
CA ARG A 114 11.78 15.95 -2.56
C ARG A 114 10.55 15.12 -2.17
N MET A 115 10.60 14.38 -1.05
CA MET A 115 9.42 13.73 -0.45
C MET A 115 8.44 14.76 0.11
N GLN A 116 8.93 15.90 0.60
CA GLN A 116 8.12 17.01 1.13
C GLN A 116 7.42 17.82 0.03
N GLN A 117 7.93 17.75 -1.21
CA GLN A 117 7.31 18.35 -2.41
C GLN A 117 6.46 17.35 -3.21
N ALA A 118 6.51 16.05 -2.91
CA ALA A 118 5.64 15.08 -3.55
C ALA A 118 4.20 15.29 -3.07
N GLN A 119 3.26 15.34 -4.02
CA GLN A 119 1.84 15.45 -3.70
C GLN A 119 1.39 14.27 -2.82
N THR A 120 0.94 14.55 -1.61
CA THR A 120 0.33 13.56 -0.72
C THR A 120 -0.94 13.02 -1.38
N ARG A 121 -1.12 11.71 -1.34
CA ARG A 121 -2.26 11.02 -1.96
C ARG A 121 -2.84 10.02 -0.97
N VAL A 122 -4.10 10.20 -0.61
CA VAL A 122 -4.75 9.38 0.44
C VAL A 122 -6.11 8.91 -0.06
N VAL A 123 -6.38 7.62 0.12
CA VAL A 123 -7.71 7.03 -0.10
C VAL A 123 -8.28 6.53 1.21
N PHE A 124 -9.39 7.13 1.62
CA PHE A 124 -10.22 6.69 2.73
C PHE A 124 -11.24 5.69 2.21
N HIS A 125 -11.56 4.69 3.02
CA HIS A 125 -12.51 3.65 2.67
C HIS A 125 -13.47 3.38 3.82
N ILE A 126 -14.77 3.43 3.52
CA ILE A 126 -15.84 3.03 4.43
C ILE A 126 -16.65 1.89 3.84
N SER A 127 -16.92 0.91 4.70
CA SER A 127 -17.68 -0.31 4.36
C SER A 127 -18.92 -0.55 5.23
N SER A 128 -19.02 0.18 6.35
CA SER A 128 -20.08 0.12 7.35
C SER A 128 -21.11 1.24 7.14
N ASP A 129 -22.39 1.00 7.42
CA ASP A 129 -23.43 2.04 7.45
C ASP A 129 -23.65 2.67 8.83
N ASN A 130 -22.78 2.34 9.80
CA ASN A 130 -22.79 2.98 11.11
C ASN A 130 -22.58 4.49 10.97
N ARG A 131 -23.48 5.25 11.60
CA ARG A 131 -23.44 6.71 11.59
C ARG A 131 -22.17 7.26 12.25
N ASP A 132 -21.68 6.62 13.31
CA ASP A 132 -20.51 7.09 14.05
C ASP A 132 -19.22 6.87 13.26
N ASP A 133 -19.08 5.71 12.60
CA ASP A 133 -17.97 5.44 11.67
C ASP A 133 -17.95 6.47 10.53
N ALA A 134 -19.13 6.81 10.00
CA ALA A 134 -19.24 7.79 8.93
C ALA A 134 -18.93 9.22 9.40
N ALA A 135 -19.32 9.59 10.62
CA ALA A 135 -18.96 10.87 11.22
C ALA A 135 -17.44 10.97 11.42
N LEU A 136 -16.84 9.93 12.02
CA LEU A 136 -15.40 9.84 12.25
C LEU A 136 -14.61 9.93 10.94
N LEU A 137 -15.07 9.24 9.88
CA LEU A 137 -14.45 9.34 8.57
C LEU A 137 -14.45 10.79 8.05
N LEU A 138 -15.59 11.48 8.13
CA LEU A 138 -15.68 12.86 7.65
C LEU A 138 -14.83 13.82 8.49
N ASP A 139 -14.73 13.59 9.81
CA ASP A 139 -13.85 14.34 10.71
C ASP A 139 -12.37 14.16 10.31
N GLN A 140 -11.93 12.93 10.06
CA GLN A 140 -10.57 12.62 9.64
C GLN A 140 -10.25 13.21 8.27
N VAL A 141 -11.18 13.10 7.31
CA VAL A 141 -11.04 13.70 5.99
C VAL A 141 -10.86 15.22 6.09
N GLU A 142 -11.71 15.88 6.86
CA GLU A 142 -11.65 17.32 7.05
C GLU A 142 -10.37 17.76 7.77
N LEU A 143 -9.92 17.02 8.78
CA LEU A 143 -8.66 17.27 9.47
C LEU A 143 -7.47 17.21 8.51
N VAL A 144 -7.33 16.13 7.74
CA VAL A 144 -6.24 15.95 6.78
C VAL A 144 -6.24 17.06 5.73
N LEU A 145 -7.42 17.44 5.23
CA LEU A 145 -7.57 18.53 4.27
C LEU A 145 -7.15 19.89 4.85
N LYS A 146 -7.56 20.21 6.09
CA LYS A 146 -7.20 21.46 6.78
C LYS A 146 -5.70 21.56 7.03
N GLU A 147 -5.07 20.49 7.53
CA GLU A 147 -3.63 20.47 7.81
C GLU A 147 -2.79 20.68 6.53
N HIS A 148 -3.16 20.03 5.43
CA HIS A 148 -2.45 20.20 4.16
C HIS A 148 -2.65 21.59 3.56
N ARG A 149 -3.86 22.16 3.68
CA ARG A 149 -4.15 23.53 3.24
C ARG A 149 -3.34 24.56 4.04
N ALA A 150 -3.29 24.41 5.36
CA ALA A 150 -2.55 25.31 6.25
C ALA A 150 -1.03 25.25 6.02
N SER A 151 -0.49 24.07 5.74
CA SER A 151 0.93 23.87 5.44
C SER A 151 1.32 24.17 3.99
N GLY A 152 0.36 24.49 3.11
CA GLY A 152 0.60 24.73 1.68
C GLY A 152 1.05 23.49 0.90
N ARG A 153 0.88 22.29 1.46
CA ARG A 153 1.35 21.04 0.85
C ARG A 153 0.28 20.48 -0.09
N PRO A 154 0.65 20.08 -1.32
CA PRO A 154 -0.31 19.53 -2.26
C PRO A 154 -0.87 18.18 -1.78
N LEU A 155 -2.20 18.05 -1.73
CA LEU A 155 -2.92 16.84 -1.31
C LEU A 155 -3.95 16.46 -2.37
N ARG A 156 -4.10 15.15 -2.64
CA ARG A 156 -5.28 14.56 -3.29
C ARG A 156 -5.89 13.54 -2.34
N LEU A 157 -7.18 13.69 -2.08
CA LEU A 157 -7.90 12.81 -1.17
C LEU A 157 -9.11 12.20 -1.87
N GLU A 158 -9.30 10.91 -1.72
CA GLU A 158 -10.46 10.21 -2.24
C GLU A 158 -11.15 9.42 -1.14
N VAL A 159 -12.48 9.45 -1.09
CA VAL A 159 -13.29 8.66 -0.16
C VAL A 159 -14.06 7.64 -0.97
N VAL A 160 -13.81 6.36 -0.71
CA VAL A 160 -14.47 5.24 -1.38
C VAL A 160 -15.50 4.61 -0.45
N ALA A 161 -16.76 4.60 -0.86
CA ALA A 161 -17.83 3.90 -0.16
C ALA A 161 -18.22 2.61 -0.88
N ASN A 162 -18.18 1.48 -0.17
CA ASN A 162 -18.66 0.20 -0.66
C ASN A 162 -19.59 -0.47 0.35
N ASN A 163 -20.21 -1.60 -0.05
CA ASN A 163 -21.11 -2.37 0.80
C ASN A 163 -22.16 -1.49 1.49
N GLN A 164 -22.34 -1.63 2.81
CA GLN A 164 -23.30 -0.84 3.56
C GLN A 164 -22.85 0.63 3.68
N GLY A 165 -21.55 0.88 3.66
CA GLY A 165 -20.98 2.24 3.59
C GLY A 165 -21.46 3.06 2.39
N LEU A 166 -22.01 2.45 1.34
CA LEU A 166 -22.67 3.20 0.25
C LEU A 166 -23.78 4.12 0.78
N ARG A 167 -24.42 3.79 1.90
CA ARG A 167 -25.45 4.61 2.56
C ARG A 167 -25.00 6.05 2.78
N LEU A 168 -23.71 6.27 3.07
CA LEU A 168 -23.13 7.61 3.21
C LEU A 168 -23.34 8.50 1.98
N MET A 169 -23.38 7.91 0.78
CA MET A 169 -23.48 8.63 -0.49
C MET A 169 -24.86 8.49 -1.16
N GLN A 170 -25.83 7.87 -0.50
CA GLN A 170 -27.19 7.71 -1.04
C GLN A 170 -28.03 8.97 -0.83
N ARG A 171 -28.67 9.45 -1.89
CA ARG A 171 -29.64 10.54 -1.82
C ARG A 171 -30.80 10.13 -0.92
N ASN A 172 -31.26 11.03 -0.05
CA ASN A 172 -32.34 10.84 0.94
C ASN A 172 -32.06 9.78 2.04
N ARG A 173 -30.88 9.14 2.04
CA ARG A 173 -30.50 8.15 3.07
C ARG A 173 -29.17 8.43 3.74
N SER A 174 -28.35 9.30 3.15
CA SER A 174 -27.10 9.76 3.76
C SER A 174 -27.38 10.39 5.12
N PRO A 175 -26.60 10.03 6.16
CA PRO A 175 -26.69 10.70 7.45
C PRO A 175 -26.10 12.12 7.43
N PHE A 176 -25.25 12.46 6.44
CA PHE A 176 -24.50 13.72 6.38
C PHE A 176 -24.43 14.36 4.97
N PRO A 177 -25.57 14.55 4.26
CA PRO A 177 -25.55 15.04 2.87
C PRO A 177 -24.99 16.47 2.76
N GLU A 178 -25.38 17.37 3.67
CA GLU A 178 -24.90 18.76 3.67
C GLU A 178 -23.40 18.84 3.94
N ARG A 179 -22.86 17.96 4.79
CA ARG A 179 -21.42 17.93 5.08
C ARG A 179 -20.61 17.47 3.88
N ILE A 180 -21.10 16.45 3.16
CA ILE A 180 -20.47 15.99 1.91
C ILE A 180 -20.46 17.11 0.87
N ARG A 181 -21.59 17.82 0.72
CA ARG A 181 -21.70 18.98 -0.18
C ARG A 181 -20.71 20.08 0.17
N GLN A 182 -20.69 20.52 1.42
CA GLN A 182 -19.77 21.56 1.91
C GLN A 182 -18.30 21.17 1.70
N LEU A 183 -17.92 19.93 2.00
CA LEU A 183 -16.56 19.45 1.81
C LEU A 183 -16.18 19.43 0.33
N SER A 184 -17.07 18.95 -0.54
CA SER A 184 -16.83 18.93 -1.98
C SER A 184 -16.71 20.32 -2.60
N GLU A 185 -17.50 21.30 -2.13
CA GLU A 185 -17.43 22.70 -2.57
C GLU A 185 -16.16 23.39 -2.08
N THR A 186 -15.75 23.12 -0.83
CA THR A 186 -14.60 23.77 -0.19
C THR A 186 -13.26 23.23 -0.70
N TYR A 187 -13.21 21.94 -1.03
CA TYR A 187 -11.98 21.21 -1.36
C TYR A 187 -12.06 20.56 -2.75
N PRO A 188 -11.58 21.23 -3.81
CA PRO A 188 -11.61 20.67 -5.16
C PRO A 188 -10.66 19.46 -5.35
N ASN A 189 -9.80 19.21 -4.38
CA ASN A 189 -8.87 18.08 -4.33
C ASN A 189 -9.43 16.86 -3.57
N LEU A 190 -10.71 16.91 -3.16
CA LEU A 190 -11.47 15.82 -2.56
C LEU A 190 -12.42 15.20 -3.60
N VAL A 191 -12.46 13.88 -3.67
CA VAL A 191 -13.43 13.15 -4.50
C VAL A 191 -14.14 12.08 -3.68
N PHE A 192 -15.46 12.08 -3.72
CA PHE A 192 -16.28 10.99 -3.19
C PHE A 192 -16.57 9.97 -4.30
N ALA A 193 -16.29 8.70 -4.06
CA ALA A 193 -16.43 7.62 -5.03
C ALA A 193 -17.36 6.52 -4.51
N ALA A 194 -18.52 6.37 -5.16
CA ALA A 194 -19.55 5.39 -4.85
C ALA A 194 -19.33 4.09 -5.64
N CYS A 195 -19.29 2.95 -4.97
CA CYS A 195 -19.11 1.65 -5.61
C CYS A 195 -20.34 1.22 -6.43
N GLY A 196 -20.22 1.26 -7.75
CA GLY A 196 -21.26 0.90 -8.72
C GLY A 196 -21.71 -0.56 -8.62
N SER A 197 -20.80 -1.52 -8.45
CA SER A 197 -21.20 -2.92 -8.23
C SER A 197 -22.00 -3.13 -6.95
N THR A 198 -21.74 -2.32 -5.91
CA THR A 198 -22.55 -2.30 -4.69
C THR A 198 -23.91 -1.65 -4.94
N LEU A 199 -23.94 -0.53 -5.65
CA LEU A 199 -25.17 0.17 -6.03
C LEU A 199 -26.11 -0.75 -6.81
N GLU A 200 -25.59 -1.45 -7.82
CA GLU A 200 -26.35 -2.43 -8.62
C GLU A 200 -26.89 -3.56 -7.75
N ARG A 201 -26.06 -4.13 -6.87
CA ARG A 201 -26.46 -5.20 -5.96
C ARG A 201 -27.58 -4.76 -5.02
N LEU A 202 -27.45 -3.57 -4.42
CA LEU A 202 -28.45 -3.03 -3.49
C LEU A 202 -29.76 -2.69 -4.20
N THR A 203 -29.69 -2.08 -5.38
CA THR A 203 -30.87 -1.76 -6.23
C THR A 203 -31.65 -3.04 -6.56
N LYS A 204 -30.95 -4.12 -6.92
CA LYS A 204 -31.58 -5.42 -7.19
C LYS A 204 -32.18 -6.06 -5.93
N ALA A 205 -31.51 -5.92 -4.78
CA ALA A 205 -31.94 -6.53 -3.53
C ALA A 205 -33.16 -5.82 -2.90
N THR A 206 -33.22 -4.48 -2.98
CA THR A 206 -34.35 -3.71 -2.44
C THR A 206 -35.50 -3.55 -3.43
N GLY A 207 -35.23 -3.71 -4.74
CA GLY A 207 -36.21 -3.41 -5.79
C GLY A 207 -36.44 -1.91 -5.99
N GLU A 208 -35.65 -1.05 -5.35
CA GLU A 208 -35.78 0.40 -5.39
C GLU A 208 -34.64 1.03 -6.19
N GLN A 209 -34.94 2.09 -6.93
CA GLN A 209 -33.90 2.86 -7.63
C GLN A 209 -33.13 3.74 -6.63
N ILE A 210 -31.93 3.29 -6.26
CA ILE A 210 -31.05 4.03 -5.37
C ILE A 210 -30.35 5.15 -6.16
N GLN A 211 -30.56 6.40 -5.74
CA GLN A 211 -29.87 7.55 -6.30
C GLN A 211 -28.66 7.92 -5.42
N ILE A 212 -27.58 8.38 -6.06
CA ILE A 212 -26.36 8.83 -5.39
C ILE A 212 -26.35 10.36 -5.33
N LEU A 213 -25.70 10.93 -4.31
CA LEU A 213 -25.45 12.36 -4.19
C LEU A 213 -24.68 12.91 -5.40
N PRO A 214 -25.01 14.12 -5.91
CA PRO A 214 -24.36 14.66 -7.11
C PRO A 214 -22.86 14.93 -6.93
N GLU A 215 -22.37 15.08 -5.70
CA GLU A 215 -20.97 15.28 -5.35
C GLU A 215 -20.15 13.98 -5.42
N ALA A 216 -20.81 12.82 -5.49
CA ALA A 216 -20.14 11.53 -5.56
C ALA A 216 -20.14 10.97 -6.99
N VAL A 217 -18.97 10.54 -7.44
CA VAL A 217 -18.81 9.85 -8.73
C VAL A 217 -19.05 8.36 -8.58
N ILE A 218 -19.71 7.74 -9.55
CA ILE A 218 -19.92 6.29 -9.55
C ILE A 218 -18.71 5.61 -10.20
N ILE A 219 -18.06 4.73 -9.45
CA ILE A 219 -16.93 3.92 -9.93
C ILE A 219 -17.36 2.47 -10.13
N ARG A 220 -16.73 1.74 -11.06
CA ARG A 220 -17.14 0.35 -11.36
C ARG A 220 -17.02 -0.61 -10.17
N SER A 221 -15.91 -0.54 -9.43
CA SER A 221 -15.61 -1.42 -8.28
C SER A 221 -14.75 -0.69 -7.27
N GLY A 222 -15.22 -0.59 -6.03
CA GLY A 222 -14.50 0.05 -4.93
C GLY A 222 -13.18 -0.65 -4.61
N VAL A 223 -13.18 -1.98 -4.51
CA VAL A 223 -11.96 -2.76 -4.22
C VAL A 223 -10.92 -2.56 -5.30
N SER A 224 -11.29 -2.76 -6.57
CA SER A 224 -10.34 -2.60 -7.69
C SER A 224 -9.83 -1.16 -7.82
N TYR A 225 -10.66 -0.17 -7.45
CA TYR A 225 -10.26 1.23 -7.42
C TYR A 225 -9.21 1.49 -6.34
N ILE A 226 -9.47 1.06 -5.10
CA ILE A 226 -8.53 1.18 -3.97
C ILE A 226 -7.22 0.45 -4.28
N THR A 227 -7.26 -0.75 -4.86
CA THR A 227 -6.05 -1.49 -5.24
C THR A 227 -5.19 -0.70 -6.24
N ARG A 228 -5.79 -0.11 -7.27
CA ARG A 228 -5.06 0.74 -8.23
C ARG A 228 -4.46 2.00 -7.59
N ARG A 229 -5.17 2.61 -6.63
CA ARG A 229 -4.64 3.73 -5.85
C ARG A 229 -3.40 3.31 -5.06
N GLN A 230 -3.47 2.20 -4.32
CA GLN A 230 -2.32 1.69 -3.57
C GLN A 230 -1.12 1.37 -4.48
N GLN A 231 -1.36 0.73 -5.64
CA GLN A 231 -0.31 0.45 -6.63
C GLN A 231 0.35 1.71 -7.21
N THR A 232 -0.33 2.87 -7.15
CA THR A 232 0.18 4.16 -7.62
C THR A 232 0.67 5.05 -6.47
N GLY A 233 0.96 4.44 -5.31
CA GLY A 233 1.58 5.09 -4.16
C GLY A 233 0.63 5.88 -3.26
N TRP A 234 -0.68 5.60 -3.32
CA TRP A 234 -1.64 6.23 -2.40
C TRP A 234 -1.62 5.53 -1.05
N ALA A 235 -1.64 6.32 0.03
CA ALA A 235 -1.90 5.81 1.37
C ALA A 235 -3.35 5.34 1.49
N TYR A 236 -3.58 4.22 2.15
CA TYR A 236 -4.90 3.64 2.35
C TYR A 236 -5.27 3.68 3.83
N ILE A 237 -6.44 4.25 4.13
CA ILE A 237 -7.01 4.31 5.47
C ILE A 237 -8.41 3.71 5.41
N LYS A 238 -8.67 2.73 6.29
CA LYS A 238 -9.99 2.14 6.46
C LYS A 238 -10.64 2.68 7.73
N VAL A 239 -11.92 3.02 7.61
CA VAL A 239 -12.83 3.29 8.73
C VAL A 239 -13.91 2.21 8.75
#